data_AF-A0A0G1A901-F1
#
_entry.id   AF-A0A0G1A901-F1
#
_cell.length_a   1.000
_cell.length_b   1.000
_cell.length_c   1.000
_cell.angle_alpha   90.00
_cell.angle_beta   90.00
_cell.angle_gamma   90.00
#
_symmetry.space_group_name_H-M   'P 1'
#
loop_
_entity.id
_entity.type
_entity.pdbx_description
1 polymer ?
#
loop_
_entity_poly.entity_id
_entity_poly.type
_entity_poly.pdbx_seq_one_letter_code
_entity_poly.pdbx_strand_id
1 'polypeptide(L)'
;MLIQIILSLFVIFALIKTTQKFKSKEISLIALFFWVLFWLVVVLVVWRPGLSTELANFLGVGRGADLLFYFSIALLFYLIFRMTVKMEKMERNITKIVREISLGQGAKDK
;
A
#
# COMPACT_ATOMS: atom_id res chain seq x y z
N MET A 1 -26.32 4.63 3.61
CA MET A 1 -26.51 3.25 4.12
C MET A 1 -25.87 2.20 3.22
N LEU A 2 -26.22 2.09 1.93
CA LEU A 2 -25.66 1.07 1.02
C LEU A 2 -24.13 1.15 0.86
N ILE A 3 -23.59 2.35 0.66
CA ILE A 3 -22.14 2.60 0.59
C ILE A 3 -21.41 2.22 1.89
N GLN A 4 -22.01 2.47 3.06
CA GLN A 4 -21.40 2.13 4.34
C GLN A 4 -21.32 0.61 4.53
N ILE A 5 -22.34 -0.14 4.11
CA ILE A 5 -22.35 -1.61 4.17
C ILE A 5 -21.26 -2.18 3.25
N ILE A 6 -21.17 -1.70 2.01
CA ILE A 6 -20.16 -2.14 1.04
C ILE A 6 -18.74 -1.85 1.56
N LEU A 7 -18.50 -0.63 2.06
CA LEU A 7 -17.20 -0.25 2.59
C LEU A 7 -16.83 -1.04 3.86
N SER A 8 -17.79 -1.31 4.74
CA SER A 8 -17.55 -2.12 5.95
C SER A 8 -17.18 -3.56 5.58
N LEU A 9 -17.88 -4.17 4.62
CA LEU A 9 -17.52 -5.49 4.10
C LEU A 9 -16.13 -5.51 3.47
N PHE A 10 -15.77 -4.46 2.73
CA PHE A 10 -14.45 -4.33 2.13
C PHE A 10 -13.34 -4.22 3.19
N VAL A 11 -13.55 -3.47 4.27
CA VAL A 11 -12.61 -3.38 5.39
C VAL A 11 -12.41 -4.75 6.05
N ILE A 12 -13.50 -5.49 6.31
CA ILE A 12 -13.43 -6.83 6.90
C ILE A 12 -12.62 -7.76 5.99
N PHE A 13 -12.90 -7.77 4.69
CA PHE A 13 -12.13 -8.54 3.71
C PHE A 13 -10.65 -8.17 3.71
N ALA A 14 -10.34 -6.87 3.79
CA ALA A 14 -8.97 -6.40 3.79
C ALA A 14 -8.21 -6.74 5.09
N LEU A 15 -8.87 -6.72 6.24
CA LEU A 15 -8.30 -7.20 7.51
C LEU A 15 -8.01 -8.71 7.45
N ILE A 16 -8.91 -9.50 6.86
CA ILE A 16 -8.68 -10.94 6.64
C ILE A 16 -7.46 -11.16 5.73
N LYS A 17 -7.37 -10.46 4.60
CA LYS A 17 -6.22 -10.54 3.69
C LYS A 17 -4.90 -10.14 4.37
N THR A 18 -4.92 -9.09 5.19
CA THR A 18 -3.74 -8.60 5.91
C THR A 18 -3.25 -9.63 6.94
N THR A 19 -4.18 -10.22 7.70
CA THR A 19 -3.86 -11.27 8.69
C THR A 19 -3.42 -12.58 8.04
N GLN A 20 -3.97 -12.95 6.89
CA GLN A 20 -3.49 -14.08 6.09
C GLN A 20 -2.05 -13.88 5.61
N LYS A 21 -1.74 -12.71 5.03
CA LYS A 21 -0.36 -12.41 4.58
C LYS A 21 0.65 -12.32 5.71
N PHE A 22 0.23 -11.93 6.91
CA PHE A 22 1.07 -12.00 8.11
C PHE A 22 1.36 -13.44 8.54
N LYS A 23 0.35 -14.33 8.53
CA LYS A 23 0.56 -15.75 8.82
C LYS A 23 1.53 -16.41 7.84
N SER A 24 1.55 -15.97 6.59
CA SER A 24 2.51 -16.42 5.57
C SER A 24 3.94 -15.87 5.74
N LYS A 25 4.23 -15.07 6.78
CA LYS A 25 5.51 -14.35 7.01
C LYS A 25 5.96 -13.44 5.85
N GLU A 26 5.07 -13.13 4.92
CA GLU A 26 5.36 -12.26 3.77
C GLU A 26 5.41 -10.77 4.16
N ILE A 27 4.92 -10.42 5.35
CA ILE A 27 4.78 -9.05 5.85
C ILE A 27 5.42 -8.94 7.24
N SER A 28 6.22 -7.89 7.46
CA SER A 28 6.80 -7.60 8.78
C SER A 28 5.74 -7.11 9.78
N LEU A 29 5.99 -7.30 11.09
CA LEU A 29 5.12 -6.82 12.17
C LEU A 29 4.76 -5.31 12.03
N ILE A 30 5.74 -4.50 11.60
CA ILE A 30 5.56 -3.06 11.35
C ILE A 30 4.55 -2.81 10.23
N ALA A 31 4.63 -3.59 9.15
CA ALA A 31 3.70 -3.45 8.03
C ALA A 31 2.29 -3.95 8.39
N LEU A 32 2.15 -4.99 9.23
CA LEU A 32 0.83 -5.36 9.78
C LEU A 32 0.23 -4.21 10.58
N PHE A 33 0.97 -3.66 11.53
CA PHE A 33 0.49 -2.57 12.38
C PHE A 33 0.06 -1.35 11.54
N PHE A 34 0.85 -1.00 10.54
CA PHE A 34 0.52 0.08 9.59
C PHE A 34 -0.80 -0.19 8.85
N TRP A 35 -1.01 -1.40 8.32
CA TRP A 35 -2.24 -1.76 7.61
C TRP A 35 -3.46 -1.78 8.53
N VAL A 36 -3.34 -2.32 9.74
CA VAL A 36 -4.44 -2.32 10.71
C VAL A 36 -4.84 -0.90 11.09
N LEU A 37 -3.87 -0.04 11.39
CA LEU A 37 -4.12 1.37 11.71
C LEU A 37 -4.79 2.10 10.53
N PHE A 38 -4.32 1.85 9.31
CA PHE A 38 -4.90 2.42 8.10
C PHE A 38 -6.38 2.03 7.94
N TRP A 39 -6.72 0.75 8.07
CA TRP A 39 -8.11 0.28 7.98
C TRP A 39 -8.99 0.87 9.08
N LEU A 40 -8.46 1.05 10.29
CA LEU A 40 -9.18 1.68 11.40
C LEU A 40 -9.54 3.14 11.08
N VAL A 41 -8.60 3.90 10.52
CA VAL A 41 -8.84 5.28 10.07
C VAL A 41 -9.92 5.32 8.97
N VAL A 42 -9.88 4.39 8.01
CA VAL A 42 -10.90 4.30 6.95
C VAL A 42 -12.29 4.07 7.54
N VAL A 43 -12.46 3.16 8.49
CA VAL A 43 -13.76 2.91 9.15
C VAL A 43 -14.26 4.16 9.86
N LEU A 44 -13.39 4.87 10.59
CA LEU A 44 -13.76 6.10 11.29
C LEU A 44 -14.26 7.18 10.32
N VAL A 45 -13.58 7.36 9.18
CA VAL A 45 -13.98 8.33 8.15
C VAL A 45 -15.33 7.95 7.51
N VAL A 46 -15.57 6.65 7.27
CA VAL A 46 -16.82 6.15 6.67
C VAL A 46 -18.03 6.28 7.61
N TRP A 47 -17.82 6.08 8.92
CA TRP A 47 -18.87 6.18 9.92
C TRP A 47 -19.14 7.62 10.38
N ARG A 48 -18.16 8.52 10.27
CA ARG A 48 -18.27 9.95 10.64
C ARG A 48 -17.91 10.85 9.45
N PRO A 49 -18.80 11.02 8.45
CA PRO A 49 -18.54 11.90 7.29
C PRO A 49 -18.38 13.38 7.66
N GLY A 50 -18.85 13.80 8.85
CA GLY A 50 -18.64 15.16 9.37
C GLY A 50 -17.16 15.53 9.49
N LEU A 51 -16.30 14.60 9.90
CA LEU A 51 -14.85 14.84 10.02
C LEU A 51 -14.19 15.07 8.66
N SER A 52 -14.60 14.32 7.64
CA SER A 52 -14.12 14.49 6.26
C SER A 52 -14.57 15.83 5.67
N THR A 53 -15.75 16.31 6.07
CA THR A 53 -16.30 17.59 5.61
C THR A 53 -15.62 18.79 6.28
N GLU A 54 -15.34 18.70 7.58
CA GLU A 54 -14.58 19.74 8.31
C GLU A 54 -13.13 19.86 7.82
N LEU A 55 -12.43 18.73 7.61
CA LEU A 55 -11.09 18.71 7.03
C LEU A 55 -11.05 19.28 5.62
N ALA A 56 -12.04 18.96 4.79
CA ALA A 56 -12.11 19.47 3.43
C ALA A 56 -12.42 20.96 3.38
N ASN A 57 -13.32 21.46 4.24
CA ASN A 57 -13.57 22.90 4.37
C ASN A 57 -12.34 23.66 4.88
N PHE A 58 -11.56 23.08 5.80
CA PHE A 58 -10.29 23.67 6.26
C PHE A 58 -9.24 23.75 5.13
N LEU A 59 -9.23 22.77 4.23
CA LEU A 59 -8.31 22.69 3.09
C LEU A 59 -8.86 23.37 1.82
N GLY A 60 -10.01 24.05 1.89
CA GLY A 60 -10.61 24.80 0.78
C GLY A 60 -11.33 23.95 -0.28
N VAL A 61 -11.63 22.69 0.01
CA VAL A 61 -12.32 21.75 -0.89
C VAL A 61 -13.75 21.55 -0.39
N GLY A 62 -14.76 21.99 -1.15
CA GLY A 62 -16.16 21.98 -0.72
C GLY A 62 -16.81 20.60 -0.51
N ARG A 63 -16.11 19.50 -0.83
CA ARG A 63 -16.59 18.12 -0.66
C ARG A 63 -15.50 17.23 -0.06
N GLY A 64 -15.80 16.61 1.09
CA GLY A 64 -14.90 15.68 1.80
C GLY A 64 -14.39 14.51 0.96
N ALA A 65 -15.22 14.00 0.05
CA ALA A 65 -14.84 12.92 -0.85
C ALA A 65 -13.76 13.33 -1.85
N ASP A 66 -13.81 14.55 -2.38
CA ASP A 66 -12.91 15.01 -3.44
C ASP A 66 -11.48 15.17 -2.90
N LEU A 67 -11.35 15.63 -1.65
CA LEU A 67 -10.06 15.67 -0.95
C LEU A 67 -9.44 14.27 -0.82
N LEU A 68 -10.24 13.26 -0.42
CA LEU A 68 -9.78 11.87 -0.33
C LEU A 68 -9.37 11.32 -1.69
N PHE A 69 -10.09 11.68 -2.76
CA PHE A 69 -9.72 11.31 -4.13
C PHE A 69 -8.39 11.92 -4.55
N TYR A 70 -8.16 13.22 -4.33
CA TYR A 70 -6.87 13.83 -4.67
C TYR A 70 -5.72 13.22 -3.90
N PHE A 71 -5.89 13.02 -2.59
CA PHE A 71 -4.86 12.41 -1.75
C PHE A 71 -4.56 10.97 -2.15
N SER A 72 -5.60 10.17 -2.41
CA SER A 72 -5.43 8.78 -2.83
C SER A 72 -4.74 8.65 -4.19
N ILE A 73 -5.09 9.49 -5.17
CA ILE A 73 -4.41 9.50 -6.47
C ILE A 73 -2.93 9.86 -6.31
N ALA A 74 -2.62 10.94 -5.58
CA ALA A 74 -1.23 11.34 -5.34
C ALA A 74 -0.43 10.24 -4.62
N LEU A 75 -1.02 9.62 -3.60
CA LEU A 75 -0.42 8.53 -2.84
C LEU A 75 -0.22 7.29 -3.71
N LEU A 76 -1.18 6.94 -4.58
CA LEU A 76 -1.06 5.84 -5.53
C LEU A 76 0.10 6.06 -6.50
N PHE A 77 0.22 7.26 -7.08
CA PHE A 77 1.35 7.61 -7.95
C PHE A 77 2.69 7.46 -7.21
N TYR A 78 2.78 7.94 -5.97
CA TYR A 78 3.98 7.78 -5.15
C TYR A 78 4.31 6.30 -4.87
N LEU A 79 3.29 5.47 -4.56
CA LEU A 79 3.48 4.04 -4.35
C LEU A 79 3.92 3.31 -5.62
N ILE A 80 3.34 3.64 -6.77
CA ILE A 80 3.75 3.10 -8.08
C ILE A 80 5.21 3.47 -8.35
N PHE A 81 5.57 4.74 -8.18
CA PHE A 81 6.95 5.20 -8.35
C PHE A 81 7.93 4.43 -7.45
N ARG A 82 7.61 4.30 -6.15
CA ARG A 82 8.43 3.53 -5.20
C ARG A 82 8.56 2.06 -5.62
N MET A 83 7.48 1.47 -6.12
CA MET A 83 7.46 0.09 -6.61
C MET A 83 8.38 -0.06 -7.83
N THR A 84 8.31 0.85 -8.80
CA THR A 84 9.20 0.88 -9.97
C THR A 84 10.66 0.94 -9.56
N VAL A 85 11.04 1.87 -8.67
CA VAL A 85 12.42 1.97 -8.16
C VAL A 85 12.89 0.68 -7.48
N LYS A 86 12.01 0.03 -6.71
CA LYS A 86 12.31 -1.25 -6.08
C LYS A 86 12.50 -2.38 -7.11
N MET A 87 11.68 -2.42 -8.15
CA MET A 87 11.80 -3.38 -9.25
C MET A 87 13.12 -3.20 -10.00
N GLU A 88 13.47 -1.97 -10.38
CA GLU A 88 14.75 -1.68 -11.06
C GLU A 88 15.97 -2.11 -10.22
N LYS A 89 15.93 -1.87 -8.90
CA LYS A 89 16.99 -2.33 -7.99
C LYS A 89 17.08 -3.85 -7.96
N MET A 90 15.94 -4.53 -7.98
CA MET A 90 15.87 -5.99 -7.99
C MET A 90 16.43 -6.56 -9.30
N GLU A 91 16.07 -6.00 -10.45
CA GLU A 91 16.63 -6.37 -11.75
C GLU A 91 18.15 -6.19 -11.79
N ARG A 92 18.67 -5.04 -11.33
CA ARG A 92 20.13 -4.81 -11.25
C ARG A 92 20.84 -5.83 -10.38
N ASN A 93 20.24 -6.23 -9.26
CA ASN A 93 20.81 -7.25 -8.39
C ASN A 93 20.82 -8.63 -9.07
N ILE A 94 19.75 -9.00 -9.77
CA ILE A 94 19.68 -10.24 -10.56
C ILE A 94 20.79 -10.23 -11.63
N THR A 95 20.93 -9.14 -12.39
CA THR A 95 22.00 -9.02 -13.41
C THR A 95 23.39 -9.19 -12.80
N LYS A 96 23.65 -8.60 -11.63
CA LYS A 96 24.94 -8.76 -10.93
C LYS A 96 25.19 -10.21 -10.52
N ILE A 97 24.20 -10.86 -9.92
CA ILE A 97 24.30 -12.27 -9.49
C ILE A 97 24.57 -13.18 -10.69
N VAL A 98 23.83 -13.03 -11.78
CA VAL A 98 24.02 -13.83 -13.00
C VAL A 98 25.42 -13.63 -13.57
N ARG A 99 25.90 -12.38 -13.63
CA ARG A 99 27.25 -12.06 -14.13
C ARG A 99 28.35 -12.71 -13.29
N GLU A 100 28.23 -12.65 -11.97
CA GLU A 100 29.19 -13.27 -11.04
C GLU A 100 29.21 -14.80 -11.19
N ILE A 101 28.04 -15.42 -11.35
CA ILE A 101 27.93 -16.86 -11.62
C ILE A 101 28.63 -17.22 -12.94
N SER A 102 28.37 -16.48 -14.03
CA SER A 102 28.99 -16.76 -15.33
C SER A 102 30.51 -16.58 -15.33
N LEU A 103 31.02 -15.53 -14.69
CA LEU A 103 32.46 -15.30 -14.57
C LEU A 103 33.13 -16.35 -13.66
N GLY A 104 32.48 -16.74 -12.56
CA GLY A 104 32.98 -17.77 -11.66
C GLY A 104 33.00 -19.18 -12.29
N GLN A 105 32.03 -19.51 -13.14
CA GLN A 105 32.01 -20.76 -13.90
C GLN A 105 33.04 -20.76 -15.02
N GLY A 106 33.16 -19.66 -15.78
CA GLY A 106 34.15 -19.55 -16.86
C GLY A 106 35.61 -19.57 -16.39
N ALA A 107 35.87 -19.29 -15.11
CA ALA A 107 37.19 -19.43 -14.49
C ALA A 107 37.50 -20.84 -13.96
N LYS A 108 36.49 -21.72 -13.81
CA LYS A 108 36.67 -23.12 -13.38
C LYS A 108 36.84 -24.12 -14.53
N ASP A 109 36.43 -23.72 -15.74
CA ASP A 109 36.52 -24.53 -16.97
C ASP A 109 37.80 -24.26 -17.80
N LYS A 110 38.74 -23.47 -17.27
CA LYS A 110 40.10 -23.28 -17.81
C LYS A 110 41.12 -23.80 -16.81
#